data_AF-A0A6G0T7H9-F1
#
_entry.id   AF-A0A6G0T7H9-F1
#
_cell.length_a   1.000
_cell.length_b   1.000
_cell.length_c   1.000
_cell.angle_alpha   90.00
_cell.angle_beta   90.00
_cell.angle_gamma   90.00
#
_symmetry.space_group_name_H-M   'P 1'
#
loop_
_entity.id
_entity.type
_entity.pdbx_description
1 polymer ?
#
loop_
_entity_poly.entity_id
_entity_poly.type
_entity_poly.pdbx_seq_one_letter_code
_entity_poly.pdbx_strand_id
1 'polypeptide(L)'
;MKFRAPRRIYVEGKSPFFQTLEDQTGLLDDPGSHLIDTSVQALTSPSRSSPHSQGSESSERFSRKVFVGGLPPDIDEDEITASFRRFGQLVVDWPHKAESKSYFPPKGYAFLLFQDESSVQQLIDACIQDDDKLYLCVSSPTIKDKPVQIRPWRLSDADFVLDASMPLDPRKTVFVGGVPRPLKAVELAMIMDRLYGGVCYAGIDTDPELKYPKGAGRVAFSNQQSYIAAISARFVQLQHGDIDKRVEVKPYVLDDQMCDECQGQRCGGKFAPFFCANVTCLQYYCELCWATIHSRPGREFHKPLVKEGAERPRTVPFRWS
;
A
#
# COMPACT_ATOMS: atom_id res chain seq x y z
N MET A 1 -43.68 19.44 -10.01
CA MET A 1 -43.81 18.46 -11.12
C MET A 1 -43.24 17.14 -10.65
N LYS A 2 -44.06 16.07 -10.59
CA LYS A 2 -43.69 14.76 -10.06
C LYS A 2 -42.96 13.96 -11.14
N PHE A 3 -41.71 13.58 -10.92
CA PHE A 3 -41.00 12.67 -11.83
C PHE A 3 -41.10 11.22 -11.34
N ARG A 4 -41.48 10.36 -12.29
CA ARG A 4 -41.83 8.95 -12.19
C ARG A 4 -40.65 8.14 -12.71
N ALA A 5 -40.16 7.15 -11.96
CA ALA A 5 -39.04 6.30 -12.36
C ALA A 5 -39.42 5.33 -13.51
N PRO A 6 -38.50 5.03 -14.46
CA PRO A 6 -38.69 3.95 -15.42
C PRO A 6 -38.09 2.61 -14.95
N ARG A 7 -38.69 1.53 -15.48
CA ARG A 7 -38.59 0.11 -15.09
C ARG A 7 -37.30 -0.58 -15.55
N ARG A 8 -36.80 -1.52 -14.74
CA ARG A 8 -35.78 -2.53 -15.08
C ARG A 8 -36.34 -3.55 -16.09
N ILE A 9 -35.55 -3.90 -17.09
CA ILE A 9 -35.74 -5.06 -17.97
C ILE A 9 -34.64 -6.07 -17.63
N TYR A 10 -35.04 -7.31 -17.30
CA TYR A 10 -34.16 -8.47 -17.14
C TYR A 10 -34.01 -9.19 -18.50
N VAL A 11 -32.81 -9.68 -18.79
CA VAL A 11 -32.61 -10.69 -19.84
C VAL A 11 -31.76 -11.82 -19.26
N GLU A 12 -32.39 -12.99 -19.07
CA GLU A 12 -31.73 -14.27 -18.84
C GLU A 12 -31.15 -14.82 -20.16
N GLY A 13 -30.00 -15.48 -20.09
CA GLY A 13 -29.41 -16.20 -21.22
C GLY A 13 -28.46 -17.30 -20.72
N LYS A 14 -28.94 -18.54 -20.82
CA LYS A 14 -28.35 -19.80 -20.32
C LYS A 14 -27.18 -20.30 -21.16
N SER A 15 -26.29 -21.08 -20.52
CA SER A 15 -25.33 -21.99 -21.15
C SER A 15 -25.98 -23.34 -21.56
N PRO A 16 -25.32 -24.07 -22.47
CA PRO A 16 -25.14 -25.53 -22.28
C PRO A 16 -23.69 -25.97 -22.61
N PHE A 17 -23.04 -26.77 -21.77
CA PHE A 17 -23.04 -28.25 -21.75
C PHE A 17 -22.02 -28.87 -22.73
N PHE A 18 -21.00 -29.57 -22.19
CA PHE A 18 -20.32 -30.68 -22.87
C PHE A 18 -19.97 -31.79 -21.86
N GLN A 19 -20.39 -33.01 -22.21
CA GLN A 19 -20.22 -34.33 -21.58
C GLN A 19 -18.76 -34.83 -21.71
N THR A 20 -18.13 -35.33 -20.64
CA THR A 20 -17.94 -36.75 -20.24
C THR A 20 -17.61 -37.75 -21.35
N LEU A 21 -16.44 -38.41 -21.22
CA LEU A 21 -16.18 -39.78 -21.64
C LEU A 21 -15.09 -40.40 -20.75
N GLU A 22 -15.37 -41.62 -20.29
CA GLU A 22 -14.62 -42.51 -19.42
C GLU A 22 -13.67 -43.42 -20.22
N ASP A 23 -12.66 -44.00 -19.53
CA ASP A 23 -12.19 -45.40 -19.67
C ASP A 23 -11.15 -45.64 -18.53
N GLN A 24 -11.48 -46.37 -17.44
CA GLN A 24 -11.31 -47.83 -17.19
C GLN A 24 -9.92 -48.38 -17.59
N THR A 25 -9.20 -49.23 -16.86
CA THR A 25 -9.31 -50.01 -15.60
C THR A 25 -7.95 -50.73 -15.43
N GLY A 26 -7.55 -51.12 -14.21
CA GLY A 26 -6.49 -52.14 -14.06
C GLY A 26 -5.81 -52.22 -12.69
N LEU A 27 -6.43 -52.98 -11.76
CA LEU A 27 -5.87 -53.46 -10.50
C LEU A 27 -4.99 -54.71 -10.72
N LEU A 28 -3.99 -54.94 -9.86
CA LEU A 28 -3.82 -56.16 -9.02
C LEU A 28 -2.51 -56.13 -8.19
N ASP A 29 -2.59 -56.74 -7.01
CA ASP A 29 -1.74 -56.73 -5.81
C ASP A 29 -0.53 -57.71 -5.77
N ASP A 30 0.30 -57.49 -4.73
CA ASP A 30 1.03 -58.46 -3.86
C ASP A 30 2.55 -58.76 -4.12
N PRO A 31 3.34 -59.32 -3.16
CA PRO A 31 4.04 -58.60 -2.07
C PRO A 31 5.52 -59.05 -1.85
N GLY A 32 6.22 -58.43 -0.86
CA GLY A 32 7.15 -59.18 0.02
C GLY A 32 8.60 -58.71 0.23
N SER A 33 8.86 -58.06 1.39
CA SER A 33 10.08 -58.11 2.26
C SER A 33 11.44 -57.58 1.71
N HIS A 34 12.37 -56.96 2.45
CA HIS A 34 12.85 -57.14 3.83
C HIS A 34 13.58 -55.86 4.33
N LEU A 35 13.28 -55.46 5.58
CA LEU A 35 14.10 -54.92 6.69
C LEU A 35 15.36 -54.05 6.42
N ILE A 36 15.39 -52.81 6.97
CA ILE A 36 16.30 -52.40 8.08
C ILE A 36 15.60 -51.34 8.95
N ASP A 37 15.61 -51.59 10.25
CA ASP A 37 15.08 -50.80 11.37
C ASP A 37 16.06 -49.68 11.79
N THR A 38 15.58 -48.45 11.97
CA THR A 38 16.05 -47.61 13.09
C THR A 38 14.94 -46.62 13.50
N SER A 39 14.36 -46.92 14.65
CA SER A 39 13.38 -46.14 15.40
C SER A 39 13.86 -44.75 15.83
N VAL A 40 13.01 -43.72 15.67
CA VAL A 40 12.67 -42.72 16.72
C VAL A 40 11.34 -42.00 16.42
N GLN A 41 10.30 -42.50 17.08
CA GLN A 41 9.14 -41.81 17.69
C GLN A 41 8.40 -40.71 16.90
N ALA A 42 7.32 -41.14 16.24
CA ALA A 42 6.23 -40.30 15.77
C ALA A 42 5.25 -40.00 16.94
N LEU A 43 5.00 -38.72 17.21
CA LEU A 43 3.93 -38.26 18.09
C LEU A 43 2.85 -37.55 17.25
N THR A 44 1.77 -38.31 17.04
CA THR A 44 0.36 -37.89 17.02
C THR A 44 0.02 -36.49 16.51
N SER A 45 -0.56 -36.44 15.31
CA SER A 45 -1.27 -35.28 14.76
C SER A 45 -2.58 -35.02 15.51
N PRO A 46 -2.88 -33.75 15.87
CA PRO A 46 -4.25 -33.29 16.01
C PRO A 46 -4.63 -32.47 14.77
N SER A 47 -5.66 -32.98 14.10
CA SER A 47 -6.64 -32.29 13.26
C SER A 47 -6.54 -30.76 13.18
N ARG A 48 -6.44 -30.30 11.93
CA ARG A 48 -6.76 -28.96 11.47
C ARG A 48 -8.12 -28.51 12.00
N SER A 49 -8.13 -27.56 12.92
CA SER A 49 -9.29 -26.74 13.25
C SER A 49 -8.95 -25.29 12.92
N SER A 50 -9.39 -24.85 11.75
CA SER A 50 -9.48 -23.42 11.40
C SER A 50 -10.34 -22.71 12.44
N PRO A 51 -9.94 -21.57 13.01
CA PRO A 51 -10.89 -20.71 13.69
C PRO A 51 -11.64 -19.93 12.62
N HIS A 52 -12.78 -20.47 12.19
CA HIS A 52 -13.81 -19.63 11.60
C HIS A 52 -14.66 -19.06 12.74
N SER A 53 -14.95 -17.76 12.64
CA SER A 53 -15.97 -16.99 13.37
C SER A 53 -15.78 -16.71 14.86
N GLN A 54 -15.23 -15.53 15.16
CA GLN A 54 -16.03 -14.54 15.87
C GLN A 54 -16.30 -13.40 14.91
N GLY A 55 -17.57 -13.21 14.56
CA GLY A 55 -18.01 -12.11 13.73
C GLY A 55 -17.81 -10.78 14.46
N SER A 56 -16.96 -9.92 13.93
CA SER A 56 -17.46 -8.58 13.65
C SER A 56 -17.92 -8.61 12.21
N GLU A 57 -19.11 -8.09 11.89
CA GLU A 57 -19.27 -7.51 10.57
C GLU A 57 -18.06 -6.57 10.41
N SER A 58 -17.13 -6.89 9.51
CA SER A 58 -15.98 -6.02 9.27
C SER A 58 -16.52 -4.81 8.53
N SER A 59 -17.09 -3.86 9.27
CA SER A 59 -17.43 -2.56 8.73
C SER A 59 -16.15 -1.99 8.12
N GLU A 60 -16.31 -1.44 6.93
CA GLU A 60 -15.21 -0.89 6.18
C GLU A 60 -14.57 0.25 6.98
N ARG A 61 -13.26 0.17 7.24
CA ARG A 61 -12.56 1.16 8.04
C ARG A 61 -11.92 2.23 7.16
N PHE A 62 -12.00 3.47 7.63
CA PHE A 62 -11.50 4.64 6.91
C PHE A 62 -10.55 5.47 7.74
N SER A 63 -9.63 6.16 7.07
CA SER A 63 -8.84 7.23 7.67
C SER A 63 -9.76 8.35 8.16
N ARG A 64 -9.44 8.92 9.32
CA ARG A 64 -10.06 10.13 9.85
C ARG A 64 -9.81 11.37 8.99
N LYS A 65 -8.86 11.31 8.05
CA LYS A 65 -8.59 12.38 7.09
C LYS A 65 -9.33 12.10 5.79
N VAL A 66 -10.18 13.02 5.38
CA VAL A 66 -11.02 12.92 4.18
C VAL A 66 -10.72 14.09 3.25
N PHE A 67 -10.56 13.81 1.96
CA PHE A 67 -10.43 14.86 0.95
C PHE A 67 -11.80 15.37 0.52
N VAL A 68 -11.94 16.68 0.37
CA VAL A 68 -13.13 17.34 -0.17
C VAL A 68 -12.72 18.24 -1.32
N GLY A 69 -13.27 18.01 -2.52
CA GLY A 69 -12.93 18.74 -3.74
C GLY A 69 -14.13 19.38 -4.42
N GLY A 70 -13.88 20.42 -5.22
CA GLY A 70 -14.94 21.15 -5.91
C GLY A 70 -15.66 22.18 -5.04
N LEU A 71 -15.08 22.56 -3.89
CA LEU A 71 -15.62 23.58 -2.99
C LEU A 71 -15.98 24.88 -3.74
N PRO A 72 -17.03 25.60 -3.33
CA PRO A 72 -17.26 26.97 -3.82
C PRO A 72 -16.01 27.84 -3.61
N PRO A 73 -15.66 28.75 -4.54
CA PRO A 73 -14.46 29.58 -4.42
C PRO A 73 -14.51 30.58 -3.25
N ASP A 74 -15.72 30.90 -2.77
CA ASP A 74 -16.02 31.85 -1.70
C ASP A 74 -16.45 31.16 -0.40
N ILE A 75 -16.29 29.83 -0.25
CA ILE A 75 -16.56 29.13 1.01
C ILE A 75 -15.35 29.22 1.94
N ASP A 76 -15.59 29.62 3.18
CA ASP A 76 -14.57 29.70 4.22
C ASP A 76 -14.56 28.46 5.14
N GLU A 77 -13.65 28.46 6.11
CA GLU A 77 -13.53 27.38 7.10
C GLU A 77 -14.77 27.19 7.97
N ASP A 78 -15.44 28.28 8.37
CA ASP A 78 -16.58 28.21 9.28
C ASP A 78 -17.77 27.57 8.57
N GLU A 79 -17.96 27.88 7.29
CA GLU A 79 -19.03 27.34 6.44
C GLU A 79 -18.78 25.87 6.07
N ILE A 80 -17.52 25.51 5.79
CA ILE A 80 -17.12 24.10 5.65
C ILE A 80 -17.40 23.37 6.96
N THR A 81 -16.93 23.91 8.09
CA THR A 81 -17.13 23.30 9.40
C THR A 81 -18.61 23.11 9.71
N ALA A 82 -19.44 24.14 9.49
CA ALA A 82 -20.89 24.06 9.69
C ALA A 82 -21.53 22.96 8.82
N SER A 83 -21.07 22.79 7.58
CA SER A 83 -21.58 21.77 6.65
C SER A 83 -21.28 20.33 7.10
N PHE A 84 -20.12 20.10 7.73
CA PHE A 84 -19.64 18.75 8.06
C PHE A 84 -19.73 18.40 9.55
N ARG A 85 -19.88 19.37 10.45
CA ARG A 85 -19.93 19.15 11.91
C ARG A 85 -21.09 18.27 12.36
N ARG A 86 -22.15 18.14 11.55
CA ARG A 86 -23.27 17.22 11.78
C ARG A 86 -22.86 15.74 11.85
N PHE A 87 -21.70 15.38 11.29
CA PHE A 87 -21.18 14.02 11.31
C PHE A 87 -20.23 13.75 12.48
N GLY A 88 -19.74 14.80 13.14
CA GLY A 88 -18.81 14.70 14.26
C GLY A 88 -17.87 15.90 14.38
N GLN A 89 -17.08 15.94 15.45
CA GLN A 89 -16.06 16.97 15.62
C GLN A 89 -14.95 16.80 14.58
N LEU A 90 -14.54 17.92 13.96
CA LEU A 90 -13.52 17.94 12.93
C LEU A 90 -12.70 19.23 12.94
N VAL A 91 -11.54 19.17 12.28
CA VAL A 91 -10.71 20.32 11.91
C VAL A 91 -10.62 20.38 10.39
N VAL A 92 -10.76 21.57 9.82
CA VAL A 92 -10.57 21.80 8.38
C VAL A 92 -9.12 22.22 8.13
N ASP A 93 -8.46 21.56 7.20
CA ASP A 93 -7.08 21.86 6.83
C ASP A 93 -6.92 21.95 5.30
N TRP A 94 -6.00 22.76 4.83
CA TRP A 94 -5.58 22.78 3.43
C TRP A 94 -4.11 23.21 3.33
N PRO A 95 -3.42 22.87 2.23
CA PRO A 95 -1.99 23.18 2.12
C PRO A 95 -1.70 24.66 2.31
N HIS A 96 -0.66 24.95 3.10
CA HIS A 96 -0.20 26.30 3.46
C HIS A 96 -1.20 27.17 4.24
N LYS A 97 -2.26 26.60 4.83
CA LYS A 97 -3.24 27.36 5.63
C LYS A 97 -2.62 28.22 6.73
N ALA A 98 -1.66 27.69 7.50
CA ALA A 98 -1.01 28.42 8.58
C ALA A 98 -0.04 29.52 8.10
N GLU A 99 0.50 29.38 6.90
CA GLU A 99 1.50 30.29 6.32
C GLU A 99 0.86 31.36 5.45
N SER A 100 -0.19 30.98 4.72
CA SER A 100 -0.99 31.88 3.90
C SER A 100 -2.01 32.58 4.80
N LYS A 101 -2.12 33.90 4.76
CA LYS A 101 -3.28 34.63 5.32
C LYS A 101 -4.58 34.38 4.51
N SER A 102 -4.66 33.26 3.78
CA SER A 102 -5.78 32.93 2.92
C SER A 102 -6.90 32.34 3.76
N TYR A 103 -8.03 33.06 3.79
CA TYR A 103 -9.26 32.60 4.43
C TYR A 103 -9.96 31.49 3.65
N PHE A 104 -9.64 31.35 2.36
CA PHE A 104 -10.31 30.43 1.44
C PHE A 104 -9.39 29.28 1.00
N PRO A 105 -9.92 28.05 0.84
CA PRO A 105 -9.15 26.91 0.34
C PRO A 105 -8.68 27.12 -1.10
N PRO A 106 -7.36 27.12 -1.37
CA PRO A 106 -6.85 27.35 -2.72
C PRO A 106 -7.23 26.20 -3.65
N LYS A 107 -7.61 26.54 -4.89
CA LYS A 107 -8.02 25.56 -5.94
C LYS A 107 -9.28 24.75 -5.58
N GLY A 108 -10.09 25.20 -4.61
CA GLY A 108 -11.40 24.62 -4.31
C GLY A 108 -11.34 23.22 -3.71
N TYR A 109 -10.35 22.93 -2.86
CA TYR A 109 -10.31 21.67 -2.09
C TYR A 109 -9.77 21.89 -0.68
N ALA A 110 -10.16 21.01 0.24
CA ALA A 110 -9.70 20.96 1.62
C ALA A 110 -9.63 19.52 2.12
N PHE A 111 -9.13 19.34 3.34
CA PHE A 111 -9.15 18.11 4.08
C PHE A 111 -9.97 18.28 5.36
N LEU A 112 -10.84 17.31 5.63
CA LEU A 112 -11.53 17.20 6.91
C LEU A 112 -10.74 16.21 7.77
N LEU A 113 -10.37 16.62 8.98
CA LEU A 113 -9.71 15.77 9.97
C LEU A 113 -10.72 15.53 11.10
N PHE A 114 -11.44 14.41 11.02
CA PHE A 114 -12.39 14.03 12.06
C PHE A 114 -11.67 13.55 13.32
N GLN A 115 -12.31 13.72 14.47
CA GLN A 115 -11.82 13.15 15.71
C GLN A 115 -11.98 11.62 15.74
N ASP A 116 -13.10 11.12 15.20
CA ASP A 116 -13.50 9.71 15.26
C ASP A 116 -13.68 9.09 13.87
N GLU A 117 -13.35 7.80 13.72
CA GLU A 117 -13.57 7.04 12.48
C GLU A 117 -15.06 6.89 12.15
N SER A 118 -15.93 6.75 13.16
CA SER A 118 -17.39 6.64 12.98
C SER A 118 -17.99 7.87 12.29
N SER A 119 -17.39 9.05 12.48
CA SER A 119 -17.81 10.29 11.83
C SER A 119 -17.59 10.24 10.32
N VAL A 120 -16.52 9.58 9.87
CA VAL A 120 -16.25 9.36 8.45
C VAL A 120 -17.28 8.40 7.86
N GLN A 121 -17.64 7.34 8.59
CA GLN A 121 -18.70 6.42 8.14
C GLN A 121 -20.04 7.15 7.99
N GLN A 122 -20.44 7.96 8.99
CA GLN A 122 -21.68 8.76 8.91
C GLN A 122 -21.67 9.75 7.73
N LEU A 123 -20.52 10.36 7.44
CA LEU A 123 -20.36 11.20 6.26
C LEU A 123 -20.59 10.40 4.97
N ILE A 124 -19.98 9.23 4.85
CA ILE A 124 -20.11 8.35 3.68
C ILE A 124 -21.57 7.92 3.50
N ASP A 125 -22.24 7.50 4.57
CA ASP A 125 -23.64 7.04 4.54
C ASP A 125 -24.61 8.16 4.12
N ALA A 126 -24.24 9.43 4.34
CA ALA A 126 -25.01 10.60 3.94
C ALA A 126 -24.66 11.14 2.53
N CYS A 127 -23.65 10.59 1.87
CA CYS A 127 -23.26 11.02 0.53
C CYS A 127 -24.19 10.45 -0.54
N ILE A 128 -24.34 11.22 -1.62
CA ILE A 128 -24.92 10.75 -2.88
C ILE A 128 -23.81 10.02 -3.64
N GLN A 129 -24.05 8.76 -4.02
CA GLN A 129 -23.11 7.98 -4.82
C GLN A 129 -23.44 8.12 -6.32
N ASP A 130 -22.43 8.42 -7.12
CA ASP A 130 -22.51 8.55 -8.58
C ASP A 130 -21.18 8.08 -9.21
N ASP A 131 -21.21 7.09 -10.11
CA ASP A 131 -20.02 6.46 -10.73
C ASP A 131 -18.87 6.16 -9.74
N ASP A 132 -19.19 5.47 -8.63
CA ASP A 132 -18.26 5.14 -7.53
C ASP A 132 -17.61 6.34 -6.83
N LYS A 133 -18.11 7.55 -7.08
CA LYS A 133 -17.72 8.78 -6.38
C LYS A 133 -18.80 9.16 -5.38
N LEU A 134 -18.37 9.78 -4.30
CA LEU A 134 -19.26 10.28 -3.25
C LEU A 134 -19.37 11.78 -3.36
N TYR A 135 -20.59 12.29 -3.21
CA TYR A 135 -20.90 13.71 -3.28
C TYR A 135 -21.74 14.14 -2.08
N LEU A 136 -21.46 15.34 -1.58
CA LEU A 136 -22.30 16.01 -0.58
C LEU A 136 -22.56 17.43 -1.05
N CYS A 137 -23.78 17.94 -0.88
CA CYS A 137 -24.05 19.34 -1.19
C CYS A 137 -23.58 20.23 -0.04
N VAL A 138 -22.88 21.31 -0.38
CA VAL A 138 -22.51 22.41 0.53
C VAL A 138 -22.91 23.74 -0.08
N SER A 139 -23.03 24.77 0.76
CA SER A 139 -23.40 26.12 0.34
C SER A 139 -22.38 27.14 0.84
N SER A 140 -22.08 28.14 0.03
CA SER A 140 -21.34 29.35 0.39
C SER A 140 -22.29 30.56 0.38
N PRO A 141 -21.81 31.79 0.67
CA PRO A 141 -22.64 32.99 0.55
C PRO A 141 -23.29 33.14 -0.82
N THR A 142 -22.54 32.90 -1.91
CA THR A 142 -23.04 33.13 -3.28
C THR A 142 -23.55 31.88 -4.00
N ILE A 143 -23.13 30.68 -3.61
CA ILE A 143 -23.50 29.43 -4.29
C ILE A 143 -24.22 28.51 -3.30
N LYS A 144 -25.43 28.06 -3.68
CA LYS A 144 -26.23 27.13 -2.87
C LYS A 144 -26.19 25.72 -3.45
N ASP A 145 -26.24 24.74 -2.56
CA ASP A 145 -26.36 23.30 -2.86
C ASP A 145 -25.36 22.79 -3.92
N LYS A 146 -24.12 23.29 -3.87
CA LYS A 146 -23.07 22.83 -4.77
C LYS A 146 -22.64 21.42 -4.38
N PRO A 147 -22.72 20.43 -5.29
CA PRO A 147 -22.18 19.11 -5.02
C PRO A 147 -20.66 19.19 -4.96
N VAL A 148 -20.09 18.81 -3.82
CA VAL A 148 -18.64 18.67 -3.63
C VAL A 148 -18.28 17.20 -3.53
N GLN A 149 -17.13 16.84 -4.08
CA GLN A 149 -16.65 15.46 -4.11
C GLN A 149 -16.03 15.11 -2.76
N ILE A 150 -16.52 14.05 -2.14
CA ILE A 150 -15.98 13.46 -0.91
C ILE A 150 -15.14 12.25 -1.28
N ARG A 151 -13.89 12.20 -0.80
CA ARG A 151 -12.97 11.09 -1.07
C ARG A 151 -12.36 10.60 0.24
N PRO A 152 -12.99 9.63 0.91
CA PRO A 152 -12.41 8.98 2.07
C PRO A 152 -11.24 8.07 1.65
N TRP A 153 -10.30 7.80 2.55
CA TRP A 153 -9.27 6.81 2.34
C TRP A 153 -9.61 5.53 3.09
N ARG A 154 -9.81 4.43 2.35
CA ARG A 154 -10.08 3.12 2.92
C ARG A 154 -8.78 2.53 3.46
N LEU A 155 -8.79 2.06 4.71
CA LEU A 155 -7.57 1.55 5.33
C LEU A 155 -7.04 0.27 4.66
N SER A 156 -7.93 -0.57 4.11
CA SER A 156 -7.54 -1.78 3.38
C SER A 156 -6.92 -1.50 2.01
N ASP A 157 -7.00 -0.27 1.47
CA ASP A 157 -6.34 0.09 0.21
C ASP A 157 -4.85 0.41 0.40
N ALA A 158 -4.35 0.42 1.65
CA ALA A 158 -2.97 0.75 1.98
C ALA A 158 -1.98 -0.39 1.75
N ASP A 159 -2.42 -1.64 1.77
CA ASP A 159 -1.56 -2.81 1.63
C ASP A 159 -2.23 -3.82 0.71
N PHE A 160 -1.43 -4.45 -0.16
CA PHE A 160 -1.92 -5.47 -1.07
C PHE A 160 -0.88 -6.57 -1.25
N VAL A 161 -1.31 -7.82 -1.02
CA VAL A 161 -0.51 -9.02 -1.27
C VAL A 161 -1.03 -9.67 -2.54
N LEU A 162 -0.17 -9.76 -3.56
CA LEU A 162 -0.53 -10.41 -4.84
C LEU A 162 -0.39 -11.93 -4.75
N ASP A 163 0.64 -12.41 -4.06
CA ASP A 163 0.89 -13.83 -3.82
C ASP A 163 1.29 -14.06 -2.35
N ALA A 164 0.35 -14.60 -1.57
CA ALA A 164 0.52 -14.87 -0.15
C ALA A 164 1.32 -16.15 0.13
N SER A 165 1.63 -16.97 -0.89
CA SER A 165 2.40 -18.20 -0.72
C SER A 165 3.91 -17.95 -0.65
N MET A 166 4.36 -16.77 -1.11
CA MET A 166 5.77 -16.43 -1.22
C MET A 166 6.23 -15.61 -0.01
N PRO A 167 7.35 -15.99 0.65
CA PRO A 167 7.90 -15.20 1.74
C PRO A 167 8.40 -13.85 1.21
N LEU A 168 7.98 -12.76 1.86
CA LEU A 168 8.43 -11.43 1.51
C LEU A 168 9.86 -11.22 2.01
N ASP A 169 10.75 -10.84 1.10
CA ASP A 169 12.12 -10.43 1.43
C ASP A 169 12.23 -8.90 1.43
N PRO A 170 12.41 -8.26 2.59
CA PRO A 170 12.58 -6.82 2.68
C PRO A 170 13.76 -6.29 1.87
N ARG A 171 14.79 -7.12 1.60
CA ARG A 171 15.96 -6.74 0.79
C ARG A 171 15.69 -6.67 -0.71
N LYS A 172 14.56 -7.24 -1.17
CA LYS A 172 14.06 -7.15 -2.55
C LYS A 172 12.90 -6.15 -2.68
N THR A 173 12.85 -5.19 -1.75
CA THR A 173 11.82 -4.15 -1.75
C THR A 173 12.38 -2.84 -2.31
N VAL A 174 11.59 -2.19 -3.15
CA VAL A 174 11.89 -0.85 -3.67
C VAL A 174 10.98 0.17 -3.00
N PHE A 175 11.53 1.35 -2.74
CA PHE A 175 10.78 2.55 -2.39
C PHE A 175 10.35 3.27 -3.68
N VAL A 176 9.09 3.68 -3.74
CA VAL A 176 8.50 4.44 -4.85
C VAL A 176 8.08 5.81 -4.33
N GLY A 177 8.85 6.84 -4.66
CA GLY A 177 8.61 8.22 -4.26
C GLY A 177 7.77 8.99 -5.28
N GLY A 178 6.81 9.76 -4.79
CA GLY A 178 5.97 10.63 -5.63
C GLY A 178 4.69 9.95 -6.14
N VAL A 179 4.31 8.81 -5.57
CA VAL A 179 3.05 8.10 -5.87
C VAL A 179 1.84 9.06 -5.77
N PRO A 180 0.91 9.08 -6.74
CA PRO A 180 -0.33 9.84 -6.61
C PRO A 180 -1.11 9.40 -5.37
N ARG A 181 -1.55 10.34 -4.51
CA ARG A 181 -2.34 10.03 -3.30
C ARG A 181 -3.62 9.21 -3.53
N PRO A 182 -4.32 9.35 -4.68
CA PRO A 182 -5.43 8.47 -5.03
C PRO A 182 -5.09 7.00 -5.26
N LEU A 183 -3.83 6.70 -5.63
CA LEU A 183 -3.41 5.39 -6.07
C LEU A 183 -3.45 4.40 -4.91
N LYS A 184 -4.11 3.26 -5.13
CA LYS A 184 -4.22 2.17 -4.16
C LYS A 184 -3.03 1.21 -4.26
N ALA A 185 -2.77 0.46 -3.20
CA ALA A 185 -1.70 -0.55 -3.19
C ALA A 185 -1.88 -1.61 -4.29
N VAL A 186 -3.11 -2.06 -4.53
CA VAL A 186 -3.43 -3.02 -5.60
C VAL A 186 -3.06 -2.50 -6.99
N GLU A 187 -3.35 -1.22 -7.26
CA GLU A 187 -3.03 -0.60 -8.55
C GLU A 187 -1.52 -0.45 -8.73
N LEU A 188 -0.82 -0.03 -7.66
CA LEU A 188 0.65 0.05 -7.68
C LEU A 188 1.27 -1.33 -7.94
N ALA A 189 0.78 -2.38 -7.29
CA ALA A 189 1.24 -3.75 -7.51
C ALA A 189 1.04 -4.18 -8.97
N MET A 190 -0.16 -4.00 -9.51
CA MET A 190 -0.50 -4.40 -10.87
C MET A 190 0.34 -3.66 -11.92
N ILE A 191 0.56 -2.35 -11.75
CA ILE A 191 1.39 -1.56 -12.66
C ILE A 191 2.84 -2.07 -12.63
N MET A 192 3.39 -2.26 -11.44
CA MET A 192 4.78 -2.69 -11.27
C MET A 192 5.01 -4.13 -11.73
N ASP A 193 4.04 -5.02 -11.52
CA ASP A 193 4.08 -6.39 -12.00
C ASP A 193 4.03 -6.46 -13.53
N ARG A 194 3.20 -5.62 -14.16
CA ARG A 194 3.19 -5.51 -15.63
C ARG A 194 4.53 -5.04 -16.20
N LEU A 195 5.24 -4.17 -15.49
CA LEU A 195 6.50 -3.59 -15.96
C LEU A 195 7.71 -4.50 -15.74
N TYR A 196 7.78 -5.18 -14.59
CA TYR A 196 8.98 -5.91 -14.16
C TYR A 196 8.73 -7.39 -13.81
N GLY A 197 7.46 -7.78 -13.64
CA GLY A 197 7.05 -9.10 -13.17
C GLY A 197 7.44 -9.39 -11.72
N GLY A 198 6.84 -10.44 -11.17
CA GLY A 198 7.25 -11.02 -9.89
C GLY A 198 7.03 -10.10 -8.69
N VAL A 199 6.03 -9.22 -8.74
CA VAL A 199 5.61 -8.47 -7.55
C VAL A 199 4.86 -9.42 -6.61
N CYS A 200 5.25 -9.47 -5.34
CA CYS A 200 4.53 -10.24 -4.32
C CYS A 200 3.70 -9.35 -3.41
N TYR A 201 4.12 -8.10 -3.22
CA TYR A 201 3.47 -7.17 -2.30
C TYR A 201 3.67 -5.71 -2.75
N ALA A 202 2.66 -4.89 -2.52
CA ALA A 202 2.79 -3.44 -2.55
C ALA A 202 2.12 -2.80 -1.33
N GLY A 203 2.65 -1.67 -0.88
CA GLY A 203 2.09 -0.87 0.18
C GLY A 203 2.16 0.62 -0.14
N ILE A 204 1.17 1.38 0.28
CA ILE A 204 1.15 2.83 0.26
C ILE A 204 1.64 3.34 1.61
N ASP A 205 2.61 4.24 1.59
CA ASP A 205 3.12 4.83 2.82
C ASP A 205 2.11 5.87 3.33
N THR A 206 1.59 5.60 4.52
CA THR A 206 0.60 6.44 5.20
C THR A 206 1.17 7.18 6.40
N ASP A 207 0.54 8.28 6.77
CA ASP A 207 0.78 8.95 8.05
C ASP A 207 0.55 8.00 9.24
N PRO A 208 1.44 7.96 10.25
CA PRO A 208 1.32 7.01 11.36
C PRO A 208 0.08 7.26 12.22
N GLU A 209 -0.38 8.50 12.34
CA GLU A 209 -1.53 8.88 13.16
C GLU A 209 -2.84 8.78 12.37
N LEU A 210 -2.89 9.42 11.20
CA LEU A 210 -4.12 9.52 10.42
C LEU A 210 -4.30 8.36 9.45
N LYS A 211 -3.28 7.53 9.22
CA LYS A 211 -3.29 6.44 8.22
C LYS A 211 -3.69 6.92 6.83
N TYR A 212 -3.32 8.16 6.48
CA TYR A 212 -3.63 8.78 5.19
C TYR A 212 -2.41 8.79 4.25
N PRO A 213 -2.56 8.57 2.93
CA PRO A 213 -1.45 8.50 1.98
C PRO A 213 -0.55 9.74 1.95
N LYS A 214 0.77 9.53 2.01
CA LYS A 214 1.78 10.60 1.97
C LYS A 214 2.35 10.85 0.56
N GLY A 215 1.97 10.03 -0.41
CA GLY A 215 2.46 10.12 -1.79
C GLY A 215 3.78 9.37 -2.01
N ALA A 216 3.94 8.26 -1.30
CA ALA A 216 5.01 7.30 -1.48
C ALA A 216 4.46 5.89 -1.27
N GLY A 217 5.22 4.89 -1.67
CA GLY A 217 4.88 3.48 -1.45
C GLY A 217 6.10 2.59 -1.55
N ARG A 218 5.86 1.30 -1.39
CA ARG A 218 6.86 0.24 -1.40
C ARG A 218 6.35 -0.94 -2.22
N VAL A 219 7.25 -1.59 -2.93
CA VAL A 219 6.94 -2.75 -3.77
C VAL A 219 7.99 -3.81 -3.54
N ALA A 220 7.57 -5.00 -3.14
CA ALA A 220 8.45 -6.14 -2.93
C ALA A 220 8.36 -7.11 -4.10
N PHE A 221 9.51 -7.62 -4.51
CA PHE A 221 9.64 -8.59 -5.58
C PHE A 221 10.01 -9.97 -5.03
N SER A 222 9.48 -11.02 -5.66
CA SER A 222 9.81 -12.40 -5.34
C SER A 222 11.22 -12.79 -5.79
N ASN A 223 11.72 -12.14 -6.84
CA ASN A 223 12.98 -12.49 -7.50
C ASN A 223 13.93 -11.30 -7.63
N GLN A 224 15.23 -11.61 -7.66
CA GLN A 224 16.31 -10.60 -7.71
C GLN A 224 16.32 -9.84 -9.04
N GLN A 225 15.93 -10.49 -10.15
CA GLN A 225 16.00 -9.90 -11.48
C GLN A 225 15.01 -8.73 -11.62
N SER A 226 13.76 -8.90 -11.19
CA SER A 226 12.74 -7.86 -11.19
C SER A 226 13.10 -6.70 -10.26
N TYR A 227 13.66 -7.00 -9.08
CA TYR A 227 14.18 -5.98 -8.16
C TYR A 227 15.28 -5.11 -8.81
N ILE A 228 16.30 -5.73 -9.41
CA ILE A 228 17.40 -5.00 -10.08
C ILE A 228 16.88 -4.21 -11.27
N ALA A 229 15.95 -4.77 -12.05
CA ALA A 229 15.34 -4.07 -13.19
C ALA A 229 14.61 -2.79 -12.74
N ALA A 230 13.81 -2.89 -11.67
CA ALA A 230 13.09 -1.74 -11.11
C ALA A 230 14.04 -0.64 -10.59
N ILE A 231 15.11 -1.01 -9.88
CA ILE A 231 16.13 -0.04 -9.43
C ILE A 231 16.87 0.61 -10.59
N SER A 232 17.22 -0.18 -11.60
CA SER A 232 17.95 0.31 -12.78
C SER A 232 17.13 1.30 -13.61
N ALA A 233 15.81 1.14 -13.65
CA ALA A 233 14.91 2.06 -14.33
C ALA A 233 14.92 3.46 -13.68
N ARG A 234 15.05 3.54 -12.34
CA ARG A 234 15.07 4.75 -11.49
C ARG A 234 13.82 5.63 -11.56
N PHE A 235 13.13 5.70 -12.68
CA PHE A 235 11.90 6.44 -12.87
C PHE A 235 10.88 5.60 -13.64
N VAL A 236 9.63 5.67 -13.19
CA VAL A 236 8.50 4.94 -13.80
C VAL A 236 7.36 5.91 -14.03
N GLN A 237 6.60 5.73 -15.11
CA GLN A 237 5.35 6.46 -15.31
C GLN A 237 4.22 5.67 -14.64
N LEU A 238 3.52 6.31 -13.70
CA LEU A 238 2.29 5.77 -13.12
C LEU A 238 1.10 6.52 -13.69
N GLN A 239 0.19 5.75 -14.28
CA GLN A 239 -1.08 6.25 -14.78
C GLN A 239 -2.22 5.79 -13.86
N HIS A 240 -3.02 6.74 -13.37
CA HIS A 240 -4.21 6.46 -12.56
C HIS A 240 -5.32 7.47 -12.90
N GLY A 241 -6.38 7.00 -13.57
CA GLY A 241 -7.38 7.87 -14.18
C GLY A 241 -6.71 8.86 -15.14
N ASP A 242 -6.99 10.16 -14.93
CA ASP A 242 -6.39 11.26 -15.71
C ASP A 242 -5.01 11.70 -15.20
N ILE A 243 -4.49 11.07 -14.13
CA ILE A 243 -3.19 11.41 -13.58
C ILE A 243 -2.13 10.57 -14.29
N ASP A 244 -1.25 11.23 -15.02
CA ASP A 244 0.02 10.67 -15.47
C ASP A 244 1.17 11.32 -14.70
N LYS A 245 1.93 10.52 -13.97
CA LYS A 245 3.00 11.03 -13.11
C LYS A 245 4.24 10.16 -13.15
N ARG A 246 5.37 10.81 -13.40
CA ARG A 246 6.69 10.22 -13.27
C ARG A 246 7.09 10.12 -11.80
N VAL A 247 7.24 8.89 -11.32
CA VAL A 247 7.68 8.57 -9.95
C VAL A 247 9.13 8.12 -9.93
N GLU A 248 9.78 8.28 -8.78
CA GLU A 248 11.16 7.86 -8.56
C GLU A 248 11.21 6.53 -7.82
N VAL A 249 12.05 5.60 -8.28
CA VAL A 249 12.26 4.28 -7.68
C VAL A 249 13.66 4.24 -7.07
N LYS A 250 13.76 3.79 -5.81
CA LYS A 250 15.02 3.65 -5.07
C LYS A 250 15.03 2.33 -4.30
N PRO A 251 16.20 1.79 -3.94
CA PRO A 251 16.27 0.69 -2.99
C PRO A 251 15.61 1.07 -1.67
N TYR A 252 14.81 0.17 -1.10
CA TYR A 252 14.32 0.33 0.26
C TYR A 252 15.46 -0.02 1.23
N VAL A 253 15.88 0.96 2.02
CA VAL A 253 17.01 0.82 2.94
C VAL A 253 16.51 0.40 4.32
N LEU A 254 17.10 -0.66 4.87
CA LEU A 254 16.76 -1.28 6.14
C LEU A 254 17.78 -0.87 7.21
N ASP A 255 17.31 -0.65 8.44
CA ASP A 255 18.12 -0.10 9.53
C ASP A 255 19.01 -1.15 10.22
N ASP A 256 18.60 -2.41 10.23
CA ASP A 256 19.12 -3.51 11.05
C ASP A 256 19.92 -4.56 10.26
N GLN A 257 20.56 -4.14 9.16
CA GLN A 257 21.31 -5.06 8.31
C GLN A 257 22.77 -5.17 8.72
N MET A 258 23.27 -6.40 8.74
CA MET A 258 24.70 -6.67 8.94
C MET A 258 25.50 -6.34 7.67
N CYS A 259 26.80 -6.14 7.84
CA CYS A 259 27.71 -5.98 6.71
C CYS A 259 27.70 -7.25 5.87
N ASP A 260 27.40 -7.15 4.58
CA ASP A 260 27.32 -8.32 3.69
C ASP A 260 28.69 -8.99 3.46
N GLU A 261 29.78 -8.22 3.61
CA GLU A 261 31.15 -8.70 3.40
C GLU A 261 31.74 -9.45 4.61
N CYS A 262 31.44 -8.99 5.83
CA CYS A 262 32.07 -9.54 7.04
C CYS A 262 31.07 -10.08 8.07
N GLN A 263 29.77 -9.97 7.81
CA GLN A 263 28.70 -10.46 8.67
C GLN A 263 28.83 -9.98 10.13
N GLY A 264 29.25 -8.73 10.32
CA GLY A 264 29.43 -8.14 11.65
C GLY A 264 30.76 -8.44 12.35
N GLN A 265 31.57 -9.37 11.82
CA GLN A 265 32.80 -9.84 12.48
C GLN A 265 33.85 -8.73 12.66
N ARG A 266 33.94 -7.80 11.70
CA ARG A 266 34.92 -6.70 11.73
C ARG A 266 34.42 -5.44 12.45
N CYS A 267 33.17 -5.43 12.91
CA CYS A 267 32.53 -4.24 13.51
C CYS A 267 31.88 -4.55 14.87
N GLY A 268 32.34 -5.60 15.56
CA GLY A 268 31.87 -5.95 16.91
C GLY A 268 30.38 -6.25 16.97
N GLY A 269 29.81 -6.82 15.90
CA GLY A 269 28.38 -7.12 15.80
C GLY A 269 27.47 -5.92 15.55
N LYS A 270 28.01 -4.71 15.32
CA LYS A 270 27.21 -3.53 14.96
C LYS A 270 26.65 -3.67 13.54
N PHE A 271 25.44 -3.16 13.35
CA PHE A 271 24.80 -3.03 12.03
C PHE A 271 25.62 -2.14 11.09
N ALA A 272 25.48 -2.41 9.79
CA ALA A 272 26.14 -1.65 8.74
C ALA A 272 25.58 -0.21 8.65
N PRO A 273 26.42 0.82 8.80
CA PRO A 273 26.01 2.22 8.67
C PRO A 273 25.84 2.67 7.20
N PHE A 274 26.43 1.93 6.25
CA PHE A 274 26.43 2.30 4.84
C PHE A 274 25.67 1.30 3.98
N PHE A 275 24.88 1.83 3.05
CA PHE A 275 24.28 1.07 1.97
C PHE A 275 24.76 1.62 0.61
N CYS A 276 25.27 0.76 -0.26
CA CYS A 276 25.65 1.13 -1.61
C CYS A 276 24.47 0.90 -2.57
N ALA A 277 23.84 1.98 -3.02
CA ALA A 277 22.70 1.91 -3.94
C ALA A 277 23.09 1.73 -5.42
N ASN A 278 24.38 1.55 -5.73
CA ASN A 278 24.80 1.22 -7.09
C ASN A 278 24.34 -0.21 -7.44
N VAL A 279 23.78 -0.39 -8.64
CA VAL A 279 23.24 -1.67 -9.14
C VAL A 279 24.25 -2.82 -9.13
N THR A 280 25.56 -2.53 -9.22
CA THR A 280 26.63 -3.54 -9.16
C THR A 280 27.01 -3.92 -7.72
N CYS A 281 26.48 -3.23 -6.71
CA CYS A 281 26.72 -3.51 -5.29
C CYS A 281 25.41 -3.94 -4.60
N LEU A 282 24.46 -3.02 -4.42
CA LEU A 282 23.21 -3.22 -3.68
C LEU A 282 23.41 -3.94 -2.33
N GLN A 283 24.43 -3.49 -1.59
CA GLN A 283 24.96 -4.17 -0.41
C GLN A 283 25.16 -3.20 0.76
N TYR A 284 25.08 -3.77 1.96
CA TYR A 284 25.38 -3.13 3.23
C TYR A 284 26.84 -3.35 3.61
N TYR A 285 27.50 -2.28 4.05
CA TYR A 285 28.92 -2.33 4.43
C TYR A 285 29.15 -1.67 5.78
N CYS A 286 30.00 -2.30 6.61
CA CYS A 286 30.66 -1.60 7.70
C CYS A 286 31.71 -0.61 7.17
N GLU A 287 32.17 0.32 8.01
CA GLU A 287 33.14 1.34 7.60
C GLU A 287 34.42 0.75 6.97
N LEU A 288 34.99 -0.28 7.60
CA LEU A 288 36.20 -0.94 7.11
C LEU A 288 36.00 -1.63 5.76
N CYS A 289 34.88 -2.37 5.61
CA CYS A 289 34.57 -3.05 4.36
C CYS A 289 34.24 -2.05 3.25
N TRP A 290 33.54 -0.95 3.56
CA TRP A 290 33.27 0.11 2.61
C TRP A 290 34.58 0.68 2.03
N ALA A 291 35.51 1.11 2.89
CA ALA A 291 36.78 1.67 2.47
C ALA A 291 37.61 0.69 1.62
N THR A 292 37.60 -0.59 1.99
CA THR A 292 38.35 -1.64 1.28
C THR A 292 37.76 -1.95 -0.10
N ILE A 293 36.43 -2.01 -0.21
CA ILE A 293 35.75 -2.42 -1.43
C ILE A 293 35.62 -1.25 -2.42
N HIS A 294 35.33 -0.04 -1.92
CA HIS A 294 35.10 1.15 -2.76
C HIS A 294 36.37 1.97 -3.06
N SER A 295 37.54 1.54 -2.58
CA SER A 295 38.84 2.04 -3.08
C SER A 295 39.34 1.29 -4.32
N ARG A 296 38.66 0.20 -4.72
CA ARG A 296 39.04 -0.59 -5.90
C ARG A 296 38.66 0.14 -7.20
N PRO A 297 39.47 -0.02 -8.27
CA PRO A 297 39.17 0.57 -9.58
C PRO A 297 37.75 0.23 -10.05
N GLY A 298 37.01 1.24 -10.49
CA GLY A 298 35.65 1.10 -11.00
C GLY A 298 34.56 1.11 -9.94
N ARG A 299 34.91 1.26 -8.65
CA ARG A 299 33.95 1.48 -7.54
C ARG A 299 34.17 2.80 -6.82
N GLU A 300 35.20 3.57 -7.16
CA GLU A 300 35.54 4.84 -6.50
C GLU A 300 34.44 5.91 -6.57
N PHE A 301 33.58 5.86 -7.60
CA PHE A 301 32.49 6.83 -7.79
C PHE A 301 31.20 6.44 -7.07
N HIS A 302 31.16 5.28 -6.40
CA HIS A 302 29.99 4.86 -5.64
C HIS A 302 29.86 5.73 -4.39
N LYS A 303 28.63 6.19 -4.11
CA LYS A 303 28.34 7.02 -2.94
C LYS A 303 27.58 6.20 -1.89
N PRO A 304 28.01 6.24 -0.61
CA PRO A 304 27.27 5.58 0.45
C PRO A 304 25.99 6.36 0.72
N LEU A 305 24.88 5.66 0.87
CA LEU A 305 23.74 6.19 1.60
C LEU A 305 24.04 5.99 3.09
N VAL A 306 24.24 7.11 3.79
CA VAL A 306 24.50 7.15 5.22
C VAL A 306 23.18 7.34 5.94
N LYS A 307 22.93 6.49 6.94
CA LYS A 307 21.75 6.61 7.81
C LYS A 307 21.95 7.79 8.77
N GLU A 308 21.23 8.90 8.59
CA GLU A 308 21.11 9.90 9.66
C GLU A 308 20.36 9.25 10.83
N GLY A 309 20.94 9.32 12.03
CA GLY A 309 20.66 8.42 13.14
C GLY A 309 19.20 8.34 13.60
N ALA A 310 18.78 7.11 13.91
CA ALA A 310 17.98 6.62 15.06
C ALA A 310 16.78 7.41 15.67
N GLU A 311 16.37 8.57 15.16
CA GLU A 311 15.25 9.37 15.69
C GLU A 311 14.01 9.39 14.80
N ARG A 312 13.98 8.61 13.71
CA ARG A 312 12.69 8.27 13.10
C ARG A 312 12.00 7.24 13.98
N PRO A 313 10.73 7.44 14.37
CA PRO A 313 9.99 6.41 15.09
C PRO A 313 10.12 5.13 14.29
N ARG A 314 10.61 4.07 14.95
CA ARG A 314 10.73 2.73 14.37
C ARG A 314 9.41 2.46 13.65
N THR A 315 9.45 2.32 12.32
CA THR A 315 8.33 1.70 11.63
C THR A 315 8.13 0.36 12.33
N VAL A 316 6.94 0.19 12.91
CA VAL A 316 6.56 -0.98 13.70
C VAL A 316 7.17 -2.25 13.11
N PRO A 317 7.83 -3.10 13.91
CA PRO A 317 8.35 -4.36 13.42
C PRO A 317 7.20 -5.09 12.73
N PHE A 318 7.46 -5.57 11.52
CA PHE A 318 6.55 -6.41 10.76
C PHE A 318 5.88 -7.42 11.68
N ARG A 319 4.57 -7.27 11.91
CA ARG A 319 3.75 -8.29 12.56
C ARG A 319 2.84 -8.87 11.49
N TRP A 320 3.25 -10.02 10.96
CA TRP A 320 2.37 -10.89 10.20
C TRP A 320 1.46 -11.57 11.22
N SER A 321 0.15 -11.30 11.15
CA SER A 321 -0.90 -12.13 11.74
C SER A 321 -1.59 -12.89 10.63
#